data_AF-A0A074LWI6-F1
#
_entry.id   AF-A0A074LWI6-F1
#
_cell.length_a   1.000
_cell.length_b   1.000
_cell.length_c   1.000
_cell.angle_alpha   90.00
_cell.angle_beta   90.00
_cell.angle_gamma   90.00
#
_symmetry.space_group_name_H-M   'P 1'
#
loop_
_entity.id
_entity.type
_entity.pdbx_description
1 polymer ?
#
loop_
_entity_poly.entity_id
_entity_poly.type
_entity_poly.pdbx_seq_one_letter_code
_entity_poly.pdbx_strand_id
1 'polypeptide(L)'
;MKRQRTHITHVYLVGVEDPDDYYHKPEGVLFIDNLGNHTLYSADSRYNFLRNAINKFPYQDLEEGVEFRDHNVRITDLTDSFRQEFDLVIDEMLLILRKVFEGSPRQLFFLEKHLNPDNHNQPFVP
;
A
#
# COMPACT_ATOMS: atom_id res chain seq x y z
N MET A 1 18.60 10.34 -23.86
CA MET A 1 18.66 10.28 -22.39
C MET A 1 18.10 8.95 -21.96
N LYS A 2 18.84 8.09 -21.25
CA LYS A 2 18.26 6.89 -20.62
C LYS A 2 17.31 7.38 -19.53
N ARG A 3 16.00 7.10 -19.62
CA ARG A 3 15.07 7.33 -18.50
C ARG A 3 15.63 6.51 -17.33
N GLN A 4 16.03 7.18 -16.25
CA GLN A 4 16.39 6.50 -15.02
C GLN A 4 15.11 5.81 -14.53
N ARG A 5 15.17 4.49 -14.30
CA ARG A 5 14.01 3.77 -13.77
C ARG A 5 13.74 4.28 -12.37
N THR A 6 12.49 4.65 -12.10
CA THR A 6 12.06 5.03 -10.77
C THR A 6 11.97 3.77 -9.92
N HIS A 7 12.64 3.79 -8.77
CA HIS A 7 12.69 2.64 -7.87
C HIS A 7 11.70 2.82 -6.73
N ILE A 8 11.06 1.73 -6.34
CA ILE A 8 10.29 1.61 -5.11
C ILE A 8 11.29 1.51 -3.97
N THR A 9 11.20 2.42 -3.01
CA THR A 9 12.01 2.39 -1.79
C THR A 9 11.34 1.58 -0.71
N HIS A 10 10.01 1.66 -0.63
CA HIS A 10 9.23 0.95 0.39
C HIS A 10 7.92 0.39 -0.15
N VAL A 11 7.53 -0.76 0.38
CA VAL A 11 6.23 -1.41 0.19
C VAL A 11 5.64 -1.68 1.56
N TYR A 12 4.55 -1.00 1.90
CA TYR A 12 3.87 -1.13 3.18
C TYR A 12 2.50 -1.79 3.03
N LEU A 13 2.14 -2.62 3.99
CA LEU A 13 0.76 -3.02 4.24
C LEU A 13 0.14 -2.06 5.26
N VAL A 14 -1.00 -1.47 4.94
CA VAL A 14 -1.72 -0.54 5.82
C VAL A 14 -2.83 -1.29 6.54
N GLY A 15 -2.73 -1.37 7.87
CA GLY A 15 -3.71 -1.97 8.75
C GLY A 15 -4.53 -0.92 9.51
N VAL A 16 -5.83 -1.19 9.69
CA VAL A 16 -6.73 -0.37 10.50
C VAL A 16 -7.39 -1.23 11.56
N GLU A 17 -7.34 -0.77 12.79
CA GLU A 17 -8.18 -1.25 13.89
C GLU A 17 -9.36 -0.28 14.03
N ASP A 18 -10.56 -0.79 13.78
CA ASP A 18 -11.79 -0.04 13.99
C ASP A 18 -12.06 0.12 15.49
N PRO A 19 -12.74 1.19 15.93
CA PRO A 19 -13.15 1.32 17.32
C PRO A 19 -13.96 0.10 17.77
N ASP A 20 -13.66 -0.39 18.97
CA ASP A 20 -14.22 -1.61 19.58
C ASP A 20 -13.85 -2.93 18.88
N ASP A 21 -12.97 -2.91 17.87
CA ASP A 21 -12.33 -4.09 17.30
C ASP A 21 -10.91 -4.25 17.90
N TYR A 22 -10.47 -5.47 18.11
CA TYR A 22 -9.13 -5.78 18.67
C TYR A 22 -8.15 -6.26 17.59
N TYR A 23 -8.53 -6.19 16.32
CA TYR A 23 -7.73 -6.69 15.21
C TYR A 23 -7.49 -5.63 14.15
N HIS A 24 -6.21 -5.39 13.84
CA HIS A 24 -5.81 -4.65 12.65
C HIS A 24 -6.14 -5.45 11.39
N LYS A 25 -7.10 -4.94 10.61
CA LYS A 25 -7.44 -5.49 9.30
C LYS A 25 -6.63 -4.79 8.22
N PRO A 26 -6.04 -5.52 7.27
CA PRO A 26 -5.37 -4.87 6.14
C PRO A 26 -6.41 -4.16 5.26
N GLU A 27 -6.22 -2.87 5.07
CA GLU A 27 -7.16 -1.99 4.36
C GLU A 27 -6.49 -1.23 3.21
N GLY A 28 -5.15 -1.32 3.11
CA GLY A 28 -4.44 -0.79 1.95
C GLY A 28 -3.04 -1.34 1.76
N VAL A 29 -2.46 -1.06 0.59
CA VAL A 29 -1.06 -1.31 0.23
C VAL A 29 -0.47 -0.01 -0.28
N LEU A 30 0.60 0.45 0.34
CA LEU A 30 1.26 1.71 0.05
C LEU A 30 2.64 1.46 -0.54
N PHE A 31 2.90 2.02 -1.71
CA PHE A 31 4.22 2.05 -2.32
C PHE A 31 4.80 3.45 -2.18
N ILE A 32 6.10 3.53 -1.91
CA ILE A 32 6.85 4.78 -1.90
C ILE A 32 8.00 4.64 -2.89
N ASP A 33 8.15 5.60 -3.79
CA ASP A 33 9.26 5.64 -4.74
C ASP A 33 10.48 6.42 -4.21
N ASN A 34 11.58 6.41 -4.96
CA ASN A 34 12.80 7.13 -4.61
C ASN A 34 12.72 8.65 -4.79
N LEU A 35 11.60 9.16 -5.34
CA LEU A 35 11.29 10.58 -5.44
C LEU A 35 10.35 11.03 -4.31
N GLY A 36 9.92 10.11 -3.45
CA GLY A 36 8.98 10.37 -2.35
C GLY A 36 7.52 10.40 -2.79
N ASN A 37 7.20 10.00 -4.02
CA ASN A 37 5.81 9.84 -4.43
C ASN A 37 5.23 8.58 -3.77
N HIS A 38 4.00 8.71 -3.28
CA HIS A 38 3.25 7.59 -2.75
C HIS A 38 2.17 7.11 -3.72
N THR A 39 1.94 5.81 -3.73
CA THR A 39 0.83 5.18 -4.44
C THR A 39 0.10 4.25 -3.49
N LEU A 40 -1.18 4.53 -3.24
CA LEU A 40 -2.01 3.79 -2.29
C LEU A 40 -3.09 2.99 -3.02
N TYR A 41 -3.11 1.68 -2.77
CA TYR A 41 -4.20 0.77 -3.14
C TYR A 41 -5.05 0.48 -1.92
N SER A 42 -6.36 0.66 -2.01
CA SER A 42 -7.30 0.35 -0.93
C SER A 42 -8.69 0.03 -1.47
N ALA A 43 -9.59 -0.36 -0.57
CA ALA A 43 -11.02 -0.25 -0.81
C ALA A 43 -11.44 1.20 -1.08
N ASP A 44 -12.46 1.43 -1.92
CA ASP A 44 -12.89 2.79 -2.28
C ASP A 44 -13.40 3.57 -1.08
N SER A 45 -14.14 2.90 -0.19
CA SER A 45 -14.66 3.48 1.04
C SER A 45 -13.57 3.96 2.00
N ARG A 46 -12.38 3.35 1.96
CA ARG A 46 -11.25 3.67 2.85
C ARG A 46 -10.22 4.60 2.22
N TYR A 47 -10.23 4.82 0.90
CA TYR A 47 -9.18 5.56 0.21
C TYR A 47 -8.91 6.95 0.80
N ASN A 48 -9.96 7.77 0.94
CA ASN A 48 -9.81 9.13 1.47
C ASN A 48 -9.39 9.13 2.95
N PHE A 49 -9.87 8.17 3.74
CA PHE A 49 -9.49 8.02 5.14
C PHE A 49 -8.00 7.71 5.26
N LEU A 50 -7.53 6.66 4.58
CA LEU A 50 -6.14 6.22 4.60
C LEU A 50 -5.19 7.26 4.02
N ARG A 51 -5.54 7.87 2.88
CA ARG A 51 -4.76 8.95 2.27
C ARG A 51 -4.56 10.11 3.24
N ASN A 52 -5.60 10.49 3.99
CA ASN A 52 -5.48 11.58 4.96
C ASN A 52 -4.64 11.19 6.17
N ALA A 53 -4.74 9.94 6.65
CA ALA A 53 -3.88 9.45 7.73
C ALA A 53 -2.41 9.44 7.31
N ILE A 54 -2.10 8.84 6.16
CA ILE A 54 -0.75 8.74 5.60
C ILE A 54 -0.10 10.11 5.39
N ASN A 55 -0.89 11.11 4.96
CA ASN A 55 -0.36 12.46 4.75
C ASN A 55 -0.20 13.27 6.03
N LYS A 56 -0.87 12.88 7.13
CA LYS A 56 -0.88 13.63 8.38
C LYS A 56 0.29 13.26 9.29
N PHE A 57 0.67 11.98 9.30
CA PHE A 57 1.64 11.45 10.24
C PHE A 57 2.94 11.04 9.54
N PRO A 58 4.10 11.21 10.20
CA PRO A 58 5.35 10.58 9.77
C PRO A 58 5.20 9.06 9.63
N TYR A 59 5.96 8.44 8.71
CA TYR A 59 5.94 6.99 8.53
C TYR A 59 6.38 6.21 9.76
N GLN A 60 7.36 6.74 10.52
CA GLN A 60 7.82 6.13 11.77
C GLN A 60 6.67 6.02 12.79
N ASP A 61 5.90 7.09 12.97
CA ASP A 61 4.73 7.07 13.85
C ASP A 61 3.67 6.08 13.34
N LEU A 62 3.44 6.03 12.03
CA LEU A 62 2.52 5.06 11.41
C LEU A 62 2.99 3.61 11.61
N GLU A 63 4.29 3.32 11.65
CA GLU A 63 4.80 1.97 11.94
C GLU A 63 4.53 1.55 13.39
N GLU A 64 4.65 2.50 14.33
CA GLU A 64 4.31 2.28 15.73
C GLU A 64 2.79 2.14 15.94
N GLY A 65 2.00 2.80 15.09
CA GLY A 65 0.55 2.84 15.11
C GLY A 65 0.05 4.14 15.73
N VAL A 66 -0.82 4.85 15.00
CA VAL A 66 -1.37 6.16 15.40
C VAL A 66 -2.87 6.12 15.50
N GLU A 67 -3.41 6.89 16.43
CA GLU A 67 -4.85 7.14 16.49
C GLU A 67 -5.26 8.23 15.49
N PHE A 68 -6.22 7.91 14.61
CA PHE A 68 -6.76 8.84 13.63
C PHE A 68 -8.27 8.68 13.49
N ARG A 69 -9.02 9.68 13.96
CA ARG A 69 -10.49 9.70 13.93
C ARG A 69 -11.09 8.45 14.58
N ASP A 70 -10.67 8.16 15.80
CA ASP A 70 -11.13 7.03 16.63
C ASP A 70 -10.76 5.64 16.10
N HIS A 71 -9.82 5.54 15.15
CA HIS A 71 -9.27 4.28 14.64
C HIS A 71 -7.76 4.23 14.91
N ASN A 72 -7.19 3.04 15.10
CA ASN A 72 -5.73 2.88 15.09
C ASN A 72 -5.26 2.51 13.67
N VAL A 73 -4.36 3.32 13.10
CA VAL A 73 -3.77 3.08 11.79
C VAL A 73 -2.31 2.70 11.97
N ARG A 74 -1.92 1.54 11.42
CA ARG A 74 -0.54 1.07 11.41
C ARG A 74 -0.09 0.71 10.00
N ILE A 75 1.17 0.98 9.67
CA ILE A 75 1.81 0.43 8.48
C ILE A 75 2.85 -0.63 8.86
N THR A 76 2.93 -1.69 8.07
CA THR A 76 3.90 -2.77 8.24
C THR A 76 4.80 -2.81 7.02
N ASP A 77 6.11 -2.67 7.19
CA ASP A 77 7.06 -2.73 6.10
C ASP A 77 7.20 -4.17 5.56
N LEU A 78 6.96 -4.34 4.27
CA LEU A 78 7.11 -5.60 3.53
C LEU A 78 8.29 -5.56 2.55
N THR A 79 9.04 -4.45 2.50
CA THR A 79 10.05 -4.17 1.47
C THR A 79 11.08 -5.29 1.36
N ASP A 80 11.65 -5.73 2.48
CA ASP A 80 12.69 -6.77 2.49
C ASP A 80 12.18 -8.13 2.01
N SER A 81 10.88 -8.40 2.17
CA SER A 81 10.26 -9.63 1.65
C SER A 81 10.22 -9.63 0.13
N PHE A 82 10.08 -8.46 -0.49
CA PHE A 82 10.02 -8.31 -1.94
C PHE A 82 11.39 -8.05 -2.59
N ARG A 83 12.37 -7.48 -1.86
CA ARG A 83 13.75 -7.31 -2.36
C ARG A 83 14.42 -8.60 -2.82
N GLN A 84 13.98 -9.75 -2.30
CA GLN A 84 14.54 -11.05 -2.68
C GLN A 84 14.00 -11.57 -4.02
N GLU A 85 12.84 -11.08 -4.46
CA GLU A 85 12.09 -11.59 -5.62
C GLU A 85 11.98 -10.56 -6.75
N PHE A 86 12.10 -9.27 -6.44
CA PHE A 86 11.88 -8.16 -7.37
C PHE A 86 13.03 -7.15 -7.34
N ASP A 87 13.25 -6.46 -8.47
CA ASP A 87 14.21 -5.35 -8.59
C ASP A 87 13.67 -4.04 -7.96
N LEU A 88 12.42 -4.07 -7.49
CA LEU A 88 11.72 -2.94 -6.88
C LEU A 88 11.70 -1.72 -7.79
N VAL A 89 11.31 -1.90 -9.04
CA VAL A 89 11.05 -0.80 -9.98
C VAL A 89 9.55 -0.56 -10.14
N ILE A 90 9.15 0.65 -10.51
CA ILE A 90 7.72 0.98 -10.68
C ILE A 90 7.00 0.02 -11.64
N ASP A 91 7.68 -0.43 -12.71
CA ASP A 91 7.14 -1.38 -13.68
C ASP A 91 6.72 -2.73 -13.06
N GLU A 92 7.28 -3.08 -11.89
CA GLU A 92 6.97 -4.31 -11.15
C GLU A 92 5.87 -4.13 -10.09
N MET A 93 5.36 -2.91 -9.86
CA MET A 93 4.37 -2.65 -8.81
C MET A 93 3.15 -3.57 -8.90
N LEU A 94 2.66 -3.86 -10.11
CA LEU A 94 1.51 -4.75 -10.31
C LEU A 94 1.85 -6.22 -9.96
N LEU A 95 3.08 -6.66 -10.23
CA LEU A 95 3.56 -7.99 -9.85
C LEU A 95 3.70 -8.10 -8.34
N ILE A 96 4.27 -7.08 -7.69
CA ILE A 96 4.38 -6.99 -6.24
C ILE A 96 2.98 -6.97 -5.61
N LEU A 97 2.06 -6.16 -6.13
CA LEU A 97 0.68 -6.07 -5.64
C LEU A 97 -0.06 -7.41 -5.74
N ARG A 98 0.15 -8.15 -6.85
CA ARG A 98 -0.37 -9.51 -7.02
C ARG A 98 0.21 -10.45 -5.97
N LYS A 99 1.52 -10.39 -5.71
CA LYS A 99 2.17 -11.22 -4.69
C LYS A 99 1.64 -10.92 -3.29
N VAL A 100 1.42 -9.64 -2.95
CA VAL A 100 0.78 -9.23 -1.69
C VAL A 100 -0.61 -9.85 -1.58
N PHE A 101 -1.44 -9.75 -2.63
CA PHE A 101 -2.77 -10.33 -2.67
C PHE A 101 -2.76 -11.85 -2.45
N GLU A 102 -1.87 -12.58 -3.13
CA GLU A 102 -1.73 -14.03 -3.01
C GLU A 102 -1.40 -14.51 -1.59
N GLY A 103 -0.77 -13.66 -0.76
CA GLY A 103 -0.48 -13.96 0.64
C GLY A 103 -1.72 -14.04 1.54
N SER A 104 -2.75 -13.23 1.27
CA SER A 104 -4.02 -13.25 2.02
C SER A 104 -5.21 -12.77 1.18
N PRO A 105 -5.65 -13.54 0.17
CA PRO A 105 -6.64 -13.07 -0.80
C PRO A 105 -7.98 -12.64 -0.18
N ARG A 106 -8.42 -13.35 0.88
CA ARG A 106 -9.69 -13.06 1.56
C ARG A 106 -9.67 -11.72 2.29
N GLN A 107 -8.54 -11.37 2.91
CA GLN A 107 -8.41 -10.10 3.64
C GLN A 107 -8.13 -8.95 2.67
N LEU A 108 -7.50 -9.24 1.54
CA LEU A 108 -7.06 -8.27 0.53
C LEU A 108 -7.96 -8.25 -0.72
N PHE A 109 -9.22 -8.70 -0.61
CA PHE A 109 -10.14 -8.82 -1.76
C PHE A 109 -10.33 -7.47 -2.49
N PHE A 110 -10.16 -6.34 -1.80
CA PHE A 110 -10.22 -5.01 -2.40
C PHE A 110 -9.15 -4.78 -3.49
N LEU A 111 -8.09 -5.60 -3.53
CA LEU A 111 -7.06 -5.56 -4.56
C LEU A 111 -7.50 -6.18 -5.88
N GLU A 112 -8.52 -7.05 -5.91
CA GLU A 112 -8.94 -7.74 -7.14
C GLU A 112 -9.23 -6.76 -8.28
N LYS A 113 -9.94 -5.66 -7.99
CA LYS A 113 -10.22 -4.62 -9.00
C LYS A 113 -8.96 -3.95 -9.54
N HIS A 114 -7.91 -3.84 -8.72
CA HIS A 114 -6.62 -3.22 -9.08
C HIS A 114 -5.70 -4.19 -9.81
N LEU A 115 -5.99 -5.49 -9.75
CA LEU A 115 -5.28 -6.53 -10.50
C LEU A 115 -5.95 -6.84 -11.84
N ASN A 116 -7.16 -6.32 -12.08
CA ASN A 116 -7.87 -6.48 -13.33
C ASN A 116 -7.23 -5.61 -14.44
N PRO A 117 -6.71 -6.21 -15.53
CA PRO A 117 -6.11 -5.47 -16.64
C PRO A 117 -7.09 -4.52 -17.36
N ASP A 118 -8.40 -4.74 -17.24
CA ASP A 118 -9.43 -3.89 -17.86
C ASP A 118 -9.80 -2.66 -16.99
N ASN A 119 -9.22 -2.52 -15.80
CA ASN A 119 -9.48 -1.37 -14.95
C ASN A 119 -8.61 -0.17 -15.35
N HIS A 120 -9.16 0.74 -16.15
CA HIS A 120 -8.50 1.95 -16.62
C HIS A 120 -8.33 3.06 -15.56
N ASN A 121 -8.90 2.91 -14.36
CA ASN A 121 -8.72 3.86 -13.25
C ASN A 121 -7.46 3.56 -12.41
N GLN A 122 -6.60 2.68 -12.91
CA GLN A 122 -5.32 2.45 -12.28
C GLN A 122 -4.46 3.73 -12.42
N PRO A 123 -3.73 4.14 -11.35
CA PRO A 123 -2.76 5.23 -11.45
C PRO A 123 -1.60 4.89 -12.40
N PHE A 124 -1.55 3.64 -12.88
CA PHE A 124 -0.60 3.14 -13.84
C PHE A 124 -1.00 3.53 -15.26
N VAL A 125 -0.39 4.58 -15.78
CA VAL A 125 -0.18 4.68 -17.23
C VAL A 125 1.35 4.74 -17.44
N PRO A 126 1.94 3.83 -18.26
CA PRO A 126 3.37 3.87 -18.59
C PRO A 126 3.80 5.16 -19.32
#